data_AF-A0A2K8X9W8-F1
#
_entry.id   AF-A0A2K8X9W8-F1
#
_cell.length_a   1.000
_cell.length_b   1.000
_cell.length_c   1.000
_cell.angle_alpha   90.00
_cell.angle_beta   90.00
_cell.angle_gamma   90.00
#
_symmetry.space_group_name_H-M   'P 1'
#
loop_
_entity.id
_entity.type
_entity.pdbx_description
1 polymer ?
#
loop_
_entity_poly.entity_id
_entity_poly.type
_entity_poly.pdbx_seq_one_letter_code
_entity_poly.pdbx_strand_id
1 'polypeptide(L)' 'MVLSLFIALDQIAGVLALNKALQLHIKIPEALQLICYSNGLLSYYSFLKMSVIDQHSKEIGKEGVHQDDESH' A
#
# COMPACT_ATOMS: atom_id res chain seq x y z
N MET A 1 -9.73 -6.93 23.71
CA MET A 1 -9.81 -6.78 22.25
C MET A 1 -8.38 -6.78 21.73
N VAL A 2 -8.01 -7.71 20.85
CA VAL A 2 -6.66 -7.76 20.27
C VAL A 2 -6.67 -6.94 18.99
N LEU A 3 -5.75 -5.98 18.91
CA LEU A 3 -5.52 -5.18 17.72
C LEU A 3 -4.46 -5.90 16.87
N SER A 4 -4.78 -6.21 15.62
CA SER A 4 -3.84 -6.82 14.67
C SER A 4 -3.40 -5.79 13.62
N LEU A 5 -2.15 -5.88 13.18
CA LEU A 5 -1.59 -5.06 12.10
C LEU A 5 -1.22 -5.94 10.91
N PHE A 6 -1.72 -5.60 9.73
CA PHE A 6 -1.39 -6.24 8.47
C PHE A 6 -0.62 -5.26 7.60
N ILE A 7 0.53 -5.70 7.09
CA ILE A 7 1.35 -4.92 6.14
C ILE A 7 1.28 -5.63 4.80
N ALA A 8 0.58 -5.04 3.84
CA ALA A 8 0.49 -5.53 2.48
C ALA A 8 1.68 -5.01 1.65
N LEU A 9 2.39 -5.92 0.98
CA LEU A 9 3.56 -5.60 0.16
C LEU A 9 3.20 -4.99 -1.19
N ASP A 10 1.97 -5.18 -1.64
CA ASP A 10 1.46 -4.61 -2.87
C ASP A 10 0.03 -4.10 -2.71
N GLN A 11 -0.36 -3.26 -3.67
CA GLN A 11 -1.64 -2.55 -3.69
C GLN A 11 -2.86 -3.47 -3.83
N ILE A 12 -2.74 -4.56 -4.59
CA ILE A 12 -3.83 -5.52 -4.82
C ILE A 12 -4.08 -6.31 -3.55
N ALA A 13 -3.03 -6.80 -2.90
CA ALA A 13 -3.11 -7.50 -1.61
C ALA A 13 -3.74 -6.61 -0.52
N GLY A 14 -3.39 -5.33 -0.48
CA GLY A 14 -3.99 -4.36 0.44
C GLY A 14 -5.50 -4.19 0.24
N VAL A 15 -5.92 -4.00 -1.01
CA VAL A 15 -7.35 -3.88 -1.37
C VAL A 15 -8.13 -5.16 -1.07
N LEU A 16 -7.56 -6.33 -1.39
CA LEU A 16 -8.20 -7.62 -1.10
C LEU A 16 -8.38 -7.83 0.41
N ALA A 17 -7.36 -7.53 1.20
CA ALA A 17 -7.42 -7.64 2.65
C ALA A 17 -8.47 -6.69 3.26
N LEU A 18 -8.52 -5.44 2.80
CA LEU A 18 -9.53 -4.46 3.21
C LEU A 18 -10.95 -4.98 2.90
N ASN A 19 -11.20 -5.40 1.66
CA ASN A 19 -12.50 -5.90 1.25
C ASN A 19 -12.90 -7.14 2.04
N LYS A 20 -11.96 -8.05 2.32
CA LYS A 20 -12.23 -9.25 3.10
C LYS A 20 -12.57 -8.92 4.56
N ALA A 21 -11.87 -7.96 5.17
CA ALA A 21 -12.16 -7.50 6.51
C ALA A 21 -13.56 -6.85 6.62
N LEU A 22 -13.95 -6.05 5.62
CA LEU A 22 -15.30 -5.47 5.53
C LEU A 22 -16.38 -6.55 5.41
N GLN A 23 -16.16 -7.58 4.58
CA GLN A 23 -17.08 -8.72 4.46
C GLN A 23 -17.22 -9.51 5.76
N LEU A 24 -16.17 -9.56 6.58
CA LEU A 24 -16.17 -10.22 7.88
C LEU A 24 -16.65 -9.29 9.01
N HIS A 25 -17.12 -8.08 8.69
CA HIS A 25 -17.55 -7.05 9.66
C HIS A 25 -16.48 -6.69 10.70
N ILE A 26 -15.20 -6.80 10.33
CA ILE A 26 -14.08 -6.38 11.17
C ILE A 26 -14.00 -4.85 11.13
N LYS A 27 -13.94 -4.22 12.30
CA LYS A 27 -13.83 -2.76 12.42
C LYS A 27 -12.40 -2.30 12.10
N ILE A 28 -12.29 -1.35 11.17
CA ILE A 28 -11.02 -0.74 10.74
C ILE A 28 -11.13 0.76 11.04
N PRO A 29 -10.18 1.36 11.79
CA PRO A 29 -8.92 0.77 12.26
C PRO A 29 -8.95 0.14 13.67
N GLU A 30 -10.11 0.09 14.35
CA GLU A 30 -10.17 -0.22 15.79
C GLU A 30 -9.85 -1.67 16.16
N ALA A 31 -10.10 -2.63 15.26
CA ALA A 31 -9.80 -4.05 15.46
C ALA A 31 -8.70 -4.56 14.52
N LEU A 32 -8.52 -3.92 13.36
CA LEU A 32 -7.51 -4.27 12.37
C LEU A 32 -6.94 -3.01 11.73
N GLN A 33 -5.62 -2.84 11.82
CA GLN A 33 -4.89 -1.82 11.06
C GLN A 33 -4.31 -2.44 9.80
N LEU A 34 -4.37 -1.68 8.70
CA LEU A 34 -3.83 -2.09 7.41
C LEU A 34 -2.93 -1.00 6.86
N ILE A 35 -1.68 -1.35 6.59
CA ILE A 35 -0.71 -0.50 5.89
C ILE A 35 -0.39 -1.20 4.57
N CYS A 36 -0.35 -0.45 3.47
CA CYS A 36 -0.11 -1.01 2.15
C CYS A 36 1.02 -0.27 1.42
N TYR A 37 1.95 -1.02 0.84
CA TYR A 37 2.94 -0.46 -0.07
C TYR A 37 2.30 -0.20 -1.44
N SER A 38 2.35 1.06 -1.88
CA SER A 38 1.65 1.49 -3.09
C SER A 38 2.22 2.81 -3.61
N ASN A 39 2.15 3.03 -4.91
CA ASN A 39 2.40 4.32 -5.58
C ASN A 39 1.32 5.40 -5.35
N GLY A 40 0.51 5.27 -4.28
CA GLY A 40 -0.55 6.20 -3.89
C GLY A 40 -1.77 6.27 -4.83
N LEU A 41 -1.68 5.80 -6.08
CA LEU A 41 -2.70 6.07 -7.10
C LEU A 41 -4.08 5.49 -6.74
N LEU A 42 -4.16 4.21 -6.35
CA LEU A 42 -5.44 3.59 -5.93
C LEU A 42 -5.84 3.91 -4.49
N SER A 43 -4.91 4.34 -3.62
CA SER A 43 -5.28 4.73 -2.23
C SER A 43 -6.08 6.02 -2.18
N TYR A 44 -5.92 6.90 -3.17
CA TYR A 44 -6.74 8.09 -3.34
C TYR A 44 -8.18 7.78 -3.77
N TYR A 45 -8.40 6.67 -4.49
CA TYR A 45 -9.72 6.30 -5.03
C TYR A 45 -10.40 5.13 -4.31
N SER A 46 -9.77 4.52 -3.30
CA SER A 46 -10.40 3.45 -2.52
C SER A 46 -11.49 4.01 -1.60
N PHE A 47 -12.61 3.28 -1.51
CA PHE A 47 -13.81 3.63 -0.72
C PHE A 47 -13.49 3.89 0.77
N LEU A 48 -12.38 3.35 1.26
CA LEU A 48 -11.77 3.70 2.55
C LEU A 48 -10.36 4.27 2.30
N LYS A 49 -10.02 5.39 2.94
CA LYS A 49 -8.67 5.95 2.90
C LYS A 49 -7.71 5.00 3.61
N MET A 50 -6.83 4.33 2.87
CA MET A 50 -5.80 3.46 3.44
C MET A 50 -4.51 4.24 3.66
N SER A 51 -3.84 3.98 4.79
CA SER A 51 -2.47 4.43 4.99
C SER A 51 -1.54 3.63 4.07
N VAL A 52 -0.82 4.35 3.22
CA VAL A 52 0.11 3.75 2.26
C VAL A 52 1.54 4.25 2.46
N ILE A 53 2.50 3.38 2.16
CA ILE A 53 3.90 3.76 2.02
C ILE A 53 4.17 4.00 0.53
N ASP A 54 4.44 5.25 0.18
CA ASP A 54 4.83 5.65 -1.18
C ASP A 54 6.25 5.16 -1.48
N GLN A 55 6.41 4.52 -2.64
CA GLN A 55 7.67 3.92 -3.06
C GLN A 55 8.56 4.87 -3.86
N HIS A 56 8.15 6.14 -4.09
CA HIS A 56 8.95 7.10 -4.88
C HIS A 56 9.45 6.48 -6.20
N SER A 57 8.62 5.64 -6.83
CA SER A 57 9.04 4.78 -7.95
C SER A 57 9.47 5.59 -9.17
N LYS A 58 9.01 6.85 -9.27
CA LYS A 58 9.38 7.79 -10.32
C LYS A 58 10.81 8.28 -10.14
N GLU A 59 11.20 8.63 -8.92
CA GLU A 59 12.59 8.98 -8.59
C GLU A 59 13.52 7.79 -8.79
N ILE A 60 13.14 6.60 -8.33
CA ILE A 60 13.92 5.36 -8.52
C ILE A 60 14.13 5.08 -10.01
N GLY A 61 13.09 5.21 -10.83
CA GLY A 61 13.21 5.03 -12.28
C GLY A 61 14.14 6.05 -12.95
N LYS A 62 14.19 7.29 -12.43
CA LYS A 62 15.10 8.32 -12.95
C LYS A 62 16.56 8.01 -12.62
N GLU A 63 16.85 7.61 -11.40
CA GLU A 63 18.23 7.27 -10.98
C GLU A 63 18.74 6.00 -11.66
N GLY A 64 17.88 5.00 -11.89
CA GLY A 64 18.26 3.78 -12.61
C GLY A 64 18.71 4.06 -14.05
N VAL A 65 18.01 4.95 -14.77
CA VAL A 65 18.41 5.34 -16.13
C VAL A 65 19.73 6.13 -16.14
N HIS A 66 19.99 6.97 -15.12
CA HIS A 66 21.28 7.68 -15.02
C HIS A 66 22.46 6.76 -14.70
N GLN A 67 22.25 5.69 -13.93
CA GLN A 67 23.31 4.71 -13.66
C GLN A 67 23.70 3.88 -14.90
N ASP A 68 22.76 3.64 -15.81
CA ASP A 68 23.04 2.95 -17.08
C ASP A 68 23.86 3.83 -18.04
N ASP A 69 23.67 5.16 -18.03
CA ASP A 69 24.42 6.09 -18.88
C ASP A 69 25.89 6.32 -18.42
N GLU A 70 26.20 6.18 -17.13
CA GLU A 70 27.59 6.27 -16.62
C GLU A 70 28.38 4.95 -16.70
N SER A 71 27.72 3.87 -17.16
CA SER A 71 28.31 2.54 -17.27
C SER A 71 28.95 2.24 -18.65
N HIS A 72 29.11 3.27 -19.50
CA HIS A 72 29.69 3.17 -20.85
C HIS A 72 30.88 4.09 -21.09
#